data_AF-A0A6I5REB8-F1
#
_entry.id   AF-A0A6I5REB8-F1
#
_cell.length_a   1.000
_cell.length_b   1.000
_cell.length_c   1.000
_cell.angle_alpha   90.00
_cell.angle_beta   90.00
_cell.angle_gamma   90.00
#
_symmetry.space_group_name_H-M   'P 1'
#
loop_
_entity.id
_entity.type
_entity.pdbx_description
1 polymer ?
#
loop_
_entity_poly.entity_id
_entity_poly.type
_entity_poly.pdbx_seq_one_letter_code
_entity_poly.pdbx_strand_id
1 'polypeptide(L)'
;MAKNGPNNAREVVDMGQCVPTNLPPDEQLVLLLEERRRHPDRAEEIDAEIRDRFLQTLAIVVLDMVGFSRHTQKLGIIPTLQEIYCLRDTAIPVLEEEGGRVCKVEADNLYAVFDNPDLALQANVHLLTRLNAADLHASIGIGYGEVLVVGDRDLYGDEMNLASKLGEDIAGDDEILLTESAHDFLTKSTQLFEGFTDEISGVTLTIYRRQRG
;
A
#
# COMPACT_ATOMS: atom_id res chain seq x y z
N MET A 1 47.32 -22.41 -27.43
CA MET A 1 47.58 -21.50 -26.29
C MET A 1 46.55 -20.38 -26.34
N ALA A 2 46.02 -20.03 -25.16
CA ALA A 2 45.02 -19.00 -24.85
C ALA A 2 43.59 -19.18 -25.44
N LYS A 3 42.59 -19.23 -24.55
CA LYS A 3 41.65 -18.11 -24.32
C LYS A 3 41.08 -18.21 -22.88
N ASN A 4 41.46 -17.24 -22.05
CA ASN A 4 40.77 -16.88 -20.81
C ASN A 4 39.42 -16.23 -21.17
N GLY A 5 38.38 -16.56 -20.41
CA GLY A 5 37.11 -15.82 -20.32
C GLY A 5 36.66 -15.81 -18.85
N PRO A 6 36.07 -14.72 -18.35
CA PRO A 6 36.14 -14.34 -16.94
C PRO A 6 35.23 -15.17 -16.05
N ASN A 7 35.80 -15.59 -14.93
CA ASN A 7 35.12 -16.17 -13.78
C ASN A 7 34.38 -15.03 -13.05
N ASN A 8 33.07 -14.87 -13.26
CA ASN A 8 32.23 -14.02 -12.42
C ASN A 8 32.01 -14.75 -11.08
N ALA A 9 33.04 -14.71 -10.24
CA ALA A 9 32.86 -14.92 -8.82
C ALA A 9 31.97 -13.78 -8.32
N ARG A 10 30.75 -14.11 -7.89
CA ARG A 10 29.98 -13.24 -7.00
C ARG A 10 30.88 -13.01 -5.79
N GLU A 11 31.38 -11.79 -5.64
CA GLU A 11 32.10 -11.39 -4.43
C GLU A 11 31.14 -11.63 -3.25
N VAL A 12 31.50 -12.60 -2.42
CA VAL A 12 30.87 -12.84 -1.14
C VAL A 12 31.26 -11.63 -0.30
N VAL A 13 30.34 -10.69 -0.14
CA VAL A 13 30.51 -9.55 0.79
C VAL A 13 30.86 -10.14 2.15
N ASP A 14 31.92 -9.65 2.78
CA ASP A 14 32.40 -10.09 4.08
C ASP A 14 31.30 -9.82 5.14
N MET A 15 30.65 -10.90 5.59
CA MET A 15 29.39 -10.96 6.36
C MET A 15 29.55 -10.59 7.85
N GLY A 16 30.45 -9.63 8.17
CA GLY A 16 30.70 -9.14 9.52
C GLY A 16 30.59 -7.61 9.65
N GLN A 17 30.11 -6.94 8.60
CA GLN A 17 29.99 -5.47 8.53
C GLN A 17 28.56 -5.07 8.17
N CYS A 18 28.15 -3.90 8.66
CA CYS A 18 26.86 -3.26 8.38
C CYS A 18 26.56 -3.25 6.87
N VAL A 19 25.34 -3.63 6.47
CA VAL A 19 24.96 -3.75 5.06
C VAL A 19 25.06 -2.38 4.37
N PRO A 20 25.76 -2.26 3.22
CA PRO A 20 25.96 -0.98 2.56
C PRO A 20 24.66 -0.22 2.30
N THR A 21 24.64 1.07 2.59
CA THR A 21 23.46 1.96 2.40
C THR A 21 23.36 2.56 1.00
N ASN A 22 24.33 2.29 0.13
CA ASN A 22 24.39 2.81 -1.25
C ASN A 22 23.72 1.90 -2.28
N LEU A 23 23.29 0.70 -1.89
CA LEU A 23 22.55 -0.23 -2.76
C LEU A 23 21.09 0.21 -2.91
N PRO A 24 20.35 -0.28 -3.92
CA PRO A 24 18.90 -0.14 -3.96
C PRO A 24 18.23 -0.69 -2.69
N PRO A 25 17.15 -0.07 -2.17
CA PRO A 25 16.50 -0.50 -0.93
C PRO A 25 16.04 -1.97 -0.90
N ASP A 26 15.59 -2.50 -2.04
CA ASP A 26 15.20 -3.90 -2.21
C ASP A 26 16.39 -4.85 -2.06
N GLU A 27 17.54 -4.52 -2.63
CA GLU A 27 18.77 -5.30 -2.46
C GLU A 27 19.28 -5.24 -1.01
N GLN A 28 19.20 -4.07 -0.37
CA GLN A 28 19.57 -3.91 1.04
C GLN A 28 18.74 -4.82 1.95
N LEU A 29 17.41 -4.82 1.77
CA LEU A 29 16.52 -5.68 2.56
C LEU A 29 16.83 -7.17 2.33
N VAL A 30 17.04 -7.59 1.08
CA VAL A 30 17.38 -8.98 0.76
C VAL A 30 18.66 -9.41 1.46
N LEU A 31 19.70 -8.56 1.48
CA LEU A 31 20.96 -8.86 2.17
C LEU A 31 20.77 -9.01 3.69
N LEU A 32 20.00 -8.11 4.32
CA LEU A 32 19.69 -8.20 5.75
C LEU A 32 18.88 -9.47 6.08
N LEU A 33 17.89 -9.82 5.24
CA LEU A 33 17.13 -11.05 5.42
C LEU A 33 18.00 -12.31 5.22
N GLU A 34 18.95 -12.27 4.29
CA GLU A 34 19.93 -13.35 4.13
C GLU A 34 20.87 -13.47 5.33
N GLU A 35 21.34 -12.36 5.88
CA GLU A 35 22.16 -12.31 7.10
C GLU A 35 21.37 -12.89 8.28
N ARG A 36 20.13 -12.43 8.48
CA ARG A 36 19.22 -12.92 9.52
C ARG A 36 19.00 -14.43 9.42
N ARG A 37 18.86 -14.96 8.20
CA ARG A 37 18.69 -16.39 7.94
C ARG A 37 19.97 -17.20 8.26
N ARG A 38 21.15 -16.65 7.99
CA ARG A 38 22.45 -17.30 8.21
C ARG A 38 22.94 -17.21 9.66
N HIS A 39 22.54 -16.15 10.37
CA HIS A 39 22.97 -15.85 11.74
C HIS A 39 21.76 -15.64 12.67
N PRO A 40 21.01 -16.72 13.03
CA PRO A 40 19.86 -16.60 13.92
C PRO A 40 20.20 -16.04 15.31
N ASP A 41 21.45 -16.17 15.75
CA ASP A 41 21.98 -15.60 16.99
C ASP A 41 22.06 -14.06 16.97
N ARG A 42 22.09 -13.45 15.78
CA ARG A 42 22.09 -11.99 15.57
C ARG A 42 20.74 -11.45 15.11
N ALA A 43 19.68 -12.25 15.17
CA ALA A 43 18.37 -11.86 14.64
C ALA A 43 17.83 -10.57 15.26
N GLU A 44 18.00 -10.34 16.57
CA GLU A 44 17.53 -9.11 17.22
C GLU A 44 18.25 -7.86 16.72
N GLU A 45 19.57 -7.94 16.50
CA GLU A 45 20.38 -6.82 15.97
C GLU A 45 19.98 -6.50 14.53
N ILE A 46 19.81 -7.52 13.70
CA ILE A 46 19.44 -7.37 12.28
C ILE A 46 18.00 -6.89 12.15
N ASP A 47 17.09 -7.40 13.00
CA ASP A 47 15.72 -6.91 13.07
C ASP A 47 15.72 -5.42 13.42
N ALA A 48 16.52 -4.98 14.41
CA ALA A 48 16.63 -3.56 14.75
C ALA A 48 17.15 -2.70 13.57
N GLU A 49 18.11 -3.20 12.80
CA GLU A 49 18.59 -2.50 11.59
C GLU A 49 17.52 -2.42 10.50
N ILE A 50 16.79 -3.51 10.25
CA ILE A 50 15.67 -3.51 9.30
C ILE A 50 14.60 -2.50 9.75
N ARG A 51 14.32 -2.45 11.05
CA ARG A 51 13.36 -1.49 11.62
C ARG A 51 13.80 -0.05 11.38
N ASP A 52 15.03 0.29 11.75
CA ASP A 52 15.57 1.65 11.57
C ASP A 52 15.56 2.12 10.12
N ARG A 53 15.82 1.21 9.17
CA ARG A 53 15.99 1.56 7.76
C ARG A 53 14.70 1.58 6.96
N PHE A 54 13.76 0.69 7.26
CA PHE A 54 12.61 0.43 6.37
C PHE A 54 11.26 0.68 7.02
N LEU A 55 11.16 0.73 8.36
CA LEU A 55 9.86 0.97 8.99
C LEU A 55 9.52 2.45 8.99
N GLN A 56 8.27 2.73 8.64
CA GLN A 56 7.68 4.04 8.71
C GLN A 56 6.28 3.90 9.30
N THR A 57 5.81 4.90 10.05
CA THR A 57 4.41 4.99 10.45
C THR A 57 3.68 5.85 9.43
N LEU A 58 2.80 5.24 8.64
CA LEU A 58 2.12 5.89 7.52
C LEU A 58 0.64 5.50 7.48
N ALA A 59 -0.17 6.35 6.85
CA ALA A 59 -1.50 5.98 6.40
C ALA A 59 -1.39 5.32 5.03
N ILE A 60 -1.95 4.12 4.89
CA ILE A 60 -1.96 3.34 3.66
C ILE A 60 -3.35 3.45 3.05
N VAL A 61 -3.41 3.80 1.78
CA VAL A 61 -4.63 3.85 0.98
C VAL A 61 -4.55 2.76 -0.07
N VAL A 62 -5.56 1.90 -0.11
CA VAL A 62 -5.79 0.97 -1.22
C VAL A 62 -7.11 1.34 -1.87
N LEU A 63 -7.02 1.66 -3.16
CA LEU A 63 -8.15 1.96 -4.01
C LEU A 63 -8.33 0.80 -4.99
N ASP A 64 -9.56 0.33 -5.14
CA ASP A 64 -9.96 -0.64 -6.16
C ASP A 64 -11.06 -0.05 -7.08
N MET A 65 -11.03 -0.42 -8.35
CA MET A 65 -12.03 0.01 -9.34
C MET A 65 -13.28 -0.86 -9.22
N VAL A 66 -14.42 -0.22 -9.03
CA VAL A 66 -15.67 -0.95 -8.92
C VAL A 66 -16.01 -1.65 -10.25
N GLY A 67 -16.21 -2.96 -10.17
CA GLY A 67 -16.86 -3.73 -11.22
C GLY A 67 -15.98 -4.12 -12.40
N PHE A 68 -14.65 -4.10 -12.29
CA PHE A 68 -13.70 -4.51 -13.34
C PHE A 68 -14.09 -5.82 -14.06
N SER A 69 -14.32 -6.90 -13.29
CA SER A 69 -14.72 -8.20 -13.84
C SER A 69 -16.04 -8.13 -14.62
N ARG A 70 -16.98 -7.30 -14.14
CA ARG A 70 -18.30 -7.12 -14.74
C ARG A 70 -18.21 -6.32 -16.04
N HIS A 71 -17.41 -5.26 -16.07
CA HIS A 71 -17.17 -4.43 -17.25
C HIS A 71 -16.45 -5.23 -18.33
N THR A 72 -15.42 -5.99 -17.96
CA THR A 72 -14.70 -6.86 -18.92
C THR A 72 -15.62 -7.87 -19.60
N GLN A 73 -16.55 -8.49 -18.85
CA GLN A 73 -17.51 -9.44 -19.41
C GLN A 73 -18.56 -8.78 -20.33
N LYS A 74 -18.97 -7.55 -20.02
CA LYS A 74 -20.05 -6.85 -20.76
C LYS A 74 -19.54 -6.04 -21.96
N LEU A 75 -18.45 -5.30 -21.78
CA LEU A 75 -17.91 -4.33 -22.73
C LEU A 75 -16.69 -4.86 -23.49
N GLY A 76 -16.04 -5.89 -22.94
CA GLY A 76 -14.77 -6.41 -23.44
C GLY A 76 -13.56 -5.73 -22.79
N ILE A 77 -12.38 -6.27 -23.08
CA ILE A 77 -11.14 -5.88 -22.43
C ILE A 77 -10.69 -4.45 -22.77
N ILE A 78 -10.88 -3.99 -24.01
CA ILE A 78 -10.37 -2.68 -24.44
C ILE A 78 -11.09 -1.51 -23.73
N PRO A 79 -12.44 -1.45 -23.69
CA PRO A 79 -13.13 -0.40 -22.93
C PRO A 79 -12.79 -0.41 -21.44
N THR A 80 -12.64 -1.60 -20.84
CA THR A 80 -12.28 -1.72 -19.43
C THR A 80 -10.87 -1.17 -19.15
N LEU A 81 -9.91 -1.44 -20.04
CA LEU A 81 -8.56 -0.86 -19.93
C LEU A 81 -8.57 0.67 -20.08
N GLN A 82 -9.50 1.22 -20.89
CA GLN A 82 -9.68 2.66 -21.01
C GLN A 82 -10.24 3.27 -19.71
N GLU A 83 -11.19 2.61 -19.05
CA GLU A 83 -11.71 3.04 -17.74
C GLU A 83 -10.62 3.04 -16.67
N ILE A 84 -9.82 1.96 -16.58
CA ILE A 84 -8.67 1.89 -15.68
C ILE A 84 -7.68 3.03 -15.97
N TYR A 85 -7.41 3.30 -17.24
CA TYR A 85 -6.53 4.40 -17.63
C TYR A 85 -7.10 5.74 -17.14
N CYS A 86 -8.37 6.04 -17.40
CA CYS A 86 -9.01 7.29 -16.98
C CYS A 86 -9.06 7.45 -15.46
N LEU A 87 -9.32 6.36 -14.74
CA LEU A 87 -9.30 6.36 -13.28
C LEU A 87 -7.91 6.74 -12.77
N ARG A 88 -6.85 6.13 -13.29
CA ARG A 88 -5.47 6.43 -12.89
C ARG A 88 -5.03 7.85 -13.26
N ASP A 89 -5.37 8.29 -14.46
CA ASP A 89 -5.09 9.62 -14.97
C ASP A 89 -5.74 10.71 -14.10
N THR A 90 -6.86 10.38 -13.44
CA THR A 90 -7.53 11.25 -12.47
C THR A 90 -6.97 11.07 -11.04
N ALA A 91 -6.77 9.83 -10.60
CA ALA A 91 -6.48 9.51 -9.22
C ALA A 91 -5.06 9.87 -8.80
N ILE A 92 -4.07 9.56 -9.65
CA ILE A 92 -2.66 9.79 -9.31
C ILE A 92 -2.39 11.28 -9.04
N PRO A 93 -2.78 12.22 -9.94
CA PRO A 93 -2.54 13.64 -9.69
C PRO A 93 -3.25 14.14 -8.43
N VAL A 94 -4.51 13.74 -8.19
CA VAL A 94 -5.26 14.18 -7.01
C VAL A 94 -4.59 13.72 -5.72
N LEU A 95 -4.15 12.46 -5.65
CA LEU A 95 -3.49 11.92 -4.47
C LEU A 95 -2.15 12.61 -4.22
N GLU A 96 -1.36 12.87 -5.27
CA GLU A 96 -0.07 13.56 -5.15
C GLU A 96 -0.22 15.05 -4.78
N GLU A 97 -1.21 15.75 -5.36
CA GLU A 97 -1.51 17.16 -5.06
C GLU A 97 -1.96 17.36 -3.59
N GLU A 98 -2.64 16.37 -3.01
CA GLU A 98 -3.07 16.37 -1.61
C GLU A 98 -1.98 15.85 -0.65
N GLY A 99 -0.74 15.69 -1.13
CA GLY A 99 0.42 15.32 -0.31
C GLY A 99 0.62 13.82 -0.10
N GLY A 100 -0.08 12.99 -0.87
CA GLY A 100 0.15 11.55 -0.91
C GLY A 100 1.29 11.16 -1.84
N ARG A 101 1.74 9.92 -1.71
CA ARG A 101 2.69 9.30 -2.64
C ARG A 101 2.11 8.00 -3.15
N VAL A 102 1.93 7.89 -4.46
CA VAL A 102 1.48 6.65 -5.10
C VAL A 102 2.67 5.69 -5.18
N CYS A 103 2.58 4.56 -4.47
CA CYS A 103 3.67 3.59 -4.38
C CYS A 103 3.65 2.62 -5.56
N LYS A 104 2.48 2.01 -5.80
CA LYS A 104 2.34 0.99 -6.83
C LYS A 104 0.93 0.98 -7.40
N VAL A 105 0.85 0.41 -8.59
CA VAL A 105 -0.37 0.26 -9.38
C VAL A 105 -0.38 -1.16 -9.93
N GLU A 106 -1.42 -1.93 -9.63
CA GLU A 106 -1.54 -3.34 -10.00
C GLU A 106 -2.93 -3.60 -10.57
N ALA A 107 -3.01 -4.01 -11.85
CA ALA A 107 -4.27 -4.31 -12.56
C ALA A 107 -5.28 -3.15 -12.60
N ASP A 108 -6.14 -3.02 -11.60
CA ASP A 108 -7.12 -1.96 -11.33
C ASP A 108 -6.87 -1.27 -9.99
N ASN A 109 -6.06 -1.87 -9.11
CA ASN A 109 -5.72 -1.35 -7.80
C ASN A 109 -4.67 -0.24 -7.86
N LEU A 110 -4.81 0.73 -6.96
CA LEU A 110 -3.85 1.80 -6.71
C LEU A 110 -3.53 1.85 -5.22
N TYR A 111 -2.23 1.93 -4.92
CA TYR A 111 -1.72 1.97 -3.56
C TYR A 111 -1.00 3.28 -3.33
N ALA A 112 -1.40 4.02 -2.31
CA ALA A 112 -0.79 5.28 -1.93
C ALA A 112 -0.52 5.35 -0.43
N VAL A 113 0.40 6.21 -0.03
CA VAL A 113 0.69 6.49 1.37
C VAL A 113 0.63 7.97 1.69
N PHE A 114 0.28 8.29 2.94
CA PHE A 114 0.23 9.63 3.50
C PHE A 114 0.86 9.63 4.89
N ASP A 115 1.29 10.79 5.38
CA ASP A 115 1.91 10.91 6.71
C ASP A 115 0.93 10.61 7.86
N ASN A 116 -0.38 10.82 7.65
CA ASN A 116 -1.41 10.64 8.67
C ASN A 116 -2.79 10.35 8.06
N PRO A 117 -3.73 9.77 8.82
CA PRO A 117 -5.04 9.36 8.30
C PRO A 117 -5.94 10.54 7.95
N ASP A 118 -5.76 11.73 8.55
CA ASP A 118 -6.55 12.91 8.20
C ASP A 118 -6.29 13.37 6.76
N LEU A 119 -5.01 13.39 6.33
CA LEU A 119 -4.62 13.70 4.96
C LEU A 119 -5.14 12.65 3.98
N ALA A 120 -4.95 11.37 4.30
CA ALA A 120 -5.44 10.27 3.49
C ALA A 120 -6.97 10.36 3.29
N LEU A 121 -7.71 10.61 4.37
CA LEU A 121 -9.17 10.75 4.31
C LEU A 121 -9.59 11.95 3.45
N GLN A 122 -8.99 13.12 3.67
CA GLN A 122 -9.30 14.33 2.91
C GLN A 122 -9.07 14.11 1.41
N ALA A 123 -7.90 13.58 1.04
CA ALA A 123 -7.52 13.32 -0.33
C ALA A 123 -8.52 12.38 -1.03
N ASN A 124 -8.91 11.30 -0.35
CA ASN A 124 -9.80 10.30 -0.93
C ASN A 124 -11.27 10.77 -1.02
N VAL A 125 -11.73 11.65 -0.12
CA VAL A 125 -13.03 12.33 -0.27
C VAL A 125 -13.04 13.25 -1.50
N HIS A 126 -11.97 14.01 -1.71
CA HIS A 126 -11.82 14.85 -2.91
C HIS A 126 -11.73 13.98 -4.17
N LEU A 127 -10.97 12.89 -4.13
CA LEU A 127 -10.82 11.94 -5.23
C LEU A 127 -12.17 11.35 -5.65
N LEU A 128 -12.97 10.81 -4.72
CA LEU A 128 -14.29 10.25 -5.07
C LEU A 128 -15.19 11.31 -5.73
N THR A 129 -15.14 12.56 -5.25
CA THR A 129 -15.87 13.66 -5.90
C THR A 129 -15.45 13.86 -7.36
N ARG A 130 -14.15 13.77 -7.65
CA ARG A 130 -13.61 13.90 -9.02
C ARG A 130 -13.95 12.70 -9.90
N LEU A 131 -13.81 11.49 -9.38
CA LEU A 131 -14.13 10.25 -10.10
C LEU A 131 -15.62 10.19 -10.44
N ASN A 132 -16.49 10.47 -9.49
CA ASN A 132 -17.94 10.40 -9.70
C ASN A 132 -18.43 11.45 -10.71
N ALA A 133 -17.78 12.62 -10.79
CA ALA A 133 -18.08 13.61 -11.82
C ALA A 133 -17.75 13.11 -13.25
N ALA A 134 -16.89 12.09 -13.36
CA ALA A 134 -16.49 11.43 -14.61
C ALA A 134 -17.17 10.06 -14.81
N ASP A 135 -18.18 9.70 -14.00
CA ASP A 135 -18.84 8.38 -14.01
C ASP A 135 -17.86 7.21 -13.74
N LEU A 136 -16.83 7.50 -12.95
CA LEU A 136 -15.88 6.51 -12.44
C LEU A 136 -16.16 6.28 -10.95
N HIS A 137 -16.09 5.03 -10.54
CA HIS A 137 -16.41 4.60 -9.17
C HIS A 137 -15.28 3.76 -8.61
N ALA A 138 -15.00 3.97 -7.32
CA ALA A 138 -13.92 3.29 -6.63
C ALA A 138 -14.32 2.96 -5.19
N SER A 139 -13.76 1.87 -4.67
CA SER A 139 -13.82 1.49 -3.27
C SER A 139 -12.47 1.76 -2.62
N ILE A 140 -12.48 2.25 -1.37
CA ILE A 140 -11.27 2.75 -0.72
C ILE A 140 -11.15 2.18 0.69
N GLY A 141 -10.02 1.53 0.97
CA GLY A 141 -9.60 1.11 2.30
C GLY A 141 -8.42 1.95 2.79
N ILE A 142 -8.47 2.39 4.06
CA ILE A 142 -7.40 3.14 4.70
C ILE A 142 -6.96 2.46 5.99
N GLY A 143 -5.67 2.15 6.08
CA GLY A 143 -4.99 1.70 7.29
C GLY A 143 -4.03 2.74 7.84
N TYR A 144 -3.62 2.63 9.10
CA TYR A 144 -2.60 3.51 9.69
C TYR A 144 -1.75 2.77 10.72
N GLY A 145 -0.44 2.78 10.51
CA GLY A 145 0.48 2.20 11.47
C GLY A 145 1.86 1.95 10.89
N GLU A 146 2.63 1.16 11.61
CA GLU A 146 3.98 0.76 11.23
C GLU A 146 3.93 -0.17 10.00
N VAL A 147 4.59 0.25 8.92
CA VAL A 147 4.69 -0.47 7.66
C VAL A 147 6.15 -0.49 7.22
N LEU A 148 6.60 -1.64 6.73
CA LEU A 148 7.90 -1.81 6.11
C LEU A 148 7.81 -1.35 4.65
N VAL A 149 8.52 -0.28 4.34
CA VAL A 149 8.55 0.35 3.02
C VAL A 149 9.85 -0.01 2.32
N VAL A 150 9.76 -0.67 1.17
CA VAL A 150 10.92 -1.02 0.35
C VAL A 150 10.94 -0.16 -0.90
N GLY A 151 11.88 0.78 -0.91
CA GLY A 151 11.96 1.80 -1.96
C GLY A 151 10.68 2.62 -2.01
N ASP A 152 10.24 2.96 -3.22
CA ASP A 152 9.02 3.74 -3.42
C ASP A 152 7.81 2.89 -3.84
N ARG A 153 7.86 1.56 -3.68
CA ARG A 153 6.89 0.66 -4.34
C ARG A 153 6.22 -0.33 -3.41
N ASP A 154 7.02 -1.09 -2.65
CA ASP A 154 6.52 -2.25 -1.92
C ASP A 154 6.28 -1.89 -0.45
N LEU A 155 5.14 -2.35 0.05
CA LEU A 155 4.65 -2.09 1.40
C LEU A 155 4.32 -3.42 2.06
N TYR A 156 4.83 -3.64 3.26
CA TYR A 156 4.56 -4.85 4.05
C TYR A 156 4.17 -4.49 5.48
N GLY A 157 3.02 -4.98 5.93
CA GLY A 157 2.56 -4.76 7.29
C GLY A 157 1.10 -5.11 7.44
N ASP A 158 0.66 -5.28 8.68
CA ASP A 158 -0.73 -5.65 8.98
C ASP A 158 -1.70 -4.59 8.48
N GLU A 159 -1.39 -3.30 8.69
CA GLU A 159 -2.25 -2.19 8.22
C GLU A 159 -2.34 -2.10 6.69
N MET A 160 -1.28 -2.47 5.96
CA MET A 160 -1.33 -2.57 4.50
C MET A 160 -2.26 -3.71 4.05
N ASN A 161 -2.14 -4.88 4.68
CA ASN A 161 -2.99 -6.04 4.39
C ASN A 161 -4.47 -5.76 4.73
N LEU A 162 -4.72 -5.08 5.84
CA LEU A 162 -6.06 -4.68 6.26
C LEU A 162 -6.64 -3.64 5.30
N ALA A 163 -5.90 -2.59 4.94
CA ALA A 163 -6.34 -1.59 3.98
C ALA A 163 -6.72 -2.21 2.61
N SER A 164 -5.92 -3.17 2.12
CA SER A 164 -6.22 -3.92 0.89
C SER A 164 -7.53 -4.70 1.00
N LYS A 165 -7.72 -5.48 2.08
CA LYS A 165 -8.99 -6.19 2.34
C LYS A 165 -10.18 -5.25 2.43
N LEU A 166 -10.02 -4.09 3.07
CA LEU A 166 -11.08 -3.09 3.17
C LEU A 166 -11.45 -2.54 1.78
N GLY A 167 -10.46 -2.15 0.97
CA GLY A 167 -10.70 -1.55 -0.35
C GLY A 167 -11.20 -2.53 -1.41
N GLU A 168 -10.69 -3.76 -1.39
CA GLU A 168 -10.98 -4.77 -2.43
C GLU A 168 -12.20 -5.64 -2.09
N ASP A 169 -12.36 -6.06 -0.84
CA ASP A 169 -13.34 -7.10 -0.48
C ASP A 169 -14.61 -6.56 0.20
N ILE A 170 -14.53 -5.43 0.92
CA ILE A 170 -15.61 -5.00 1.83
C ILE A 170 -16.26 -3.69 1.41
N ALA A 171 -15.46 -2.69 1.03
CA ALA A 171 -15.95 -1.38 0.65
C ALA A 171 -16.86 -1.50 -0.58
N GLY A 172 -18.06 -0.94 -0.48
CA GLY A 172 -18.96 -0.80 -1.62
C GLY A 172 -18.57 0.36 -2.54
N ASP A 173 -19.38 0.55 -3.58
CA ASP A 173 -19.20 1.63 -4.56
C ASP A 173 -19.12 3.01 -3.89
N ASP A 174 -18.02 3.74 -4.09
CA ASP A 174 -17.72 5.05 -3.50
C ASP A 174 -17.75 5.07 -1.96
N GLU A 175 -17.39 3.95 -1.33
CA GLU A 175 -17.20 3.86 0.11
C GLU A 175 -15.73 4.08 0.51
N ILE A 176 -15.55 4.70 1.68
CA ILE A 176 -14.26 4.79 2.38
C ILE A 176 -14.41 4.05 3.70
N LEU A 177 -13.59 3.01 3.88
CA LEU A 177 -13.49 2.24 5.10
C LEU A 177 -12.14 2.48 5.77
N LEU A 178 -12.13 2.56 7.10
CA LEU A 178 -10.92 2.66 7.91
C LEU A 178 -10.72 1.42 8.77
N THR A 179 -9.46 1.05 8.99
CA THR A 179 -9.09 0.19 10.12
C THR A 179 -9.38 0.90 11.44
N GLU A 180 -9.49 0.14 12.52
CA GLU A 180 -9.61 0.70 13.88
C GLU A 180 -8.48 1.66 14.20
N SER A 181 -7.23 1.29 13.89
CA SER A 181 -6.06 2.15 14.08
C SER A 181 -6.17 3.46 13.27
N ALA A 182 -6.52 3.38 11.99
CA ALA A 182 -6.70 4.60 11.18
C ALA A 182 -7.77 5.53 11.73
N HIS A 183 -8.89 4.98 12.21
CA HIS A 183 -9.95 5.76 12.85
C HIS A 183 -9.48 6.41 14.17
N ASP A 184 -8.80 5.66 15.04
CA ASP A 184 -8.37 6.15 16.35
C ASP A 184 -7.34 7.28 16.26
N PHE A 185 -6.55 7.31 15.19
CA PHE A 185 -5.59 8.37 14.92
C PHE A 185 -6.14 9.55 14.12
N LEU A 186 -7.41 9.53 13.69
CA LEU A 186 -8.05 10.72 13.13
C LEU A 186 -8.17 11.82 14.17
N THR A 187 -7.72 13.02 13.82
CA THR A 187 -7.90 14.20 14.67
C THR A 187 -9.14 15.01 14.32
N LYS A 188 -9.73 14.73 13.15
CA LYS A 188 -10.93 15.40 12.63
C LYS A 188 -11.95 14.37 12.15
N SER A 189 -13.21 14.78 12.06
CA SER A 189 -14.25 14.04 11.34
C SER A 189 -14.56 12.62 11.83
N THR A 190 -14.10 12.23 13.03
CA THR A 190 -14.38 10.91 13.63
C THR A 190 -15.88 10.65 13.78
N GLN A 191 -16.66 11.69 14.05
CA GLN A 191 -18.12 11.63 14.12
C GLN A 191 -18.82 11.28 12.79
N LEU A 192 -18.10 11.28 11.67
CA LEU A 192 -18.62 10.87 10.37
C LEU A 192 -18.53 9.36 10.15
N PHE A 193 -18.06 8.58 11.13
CA PHE A 193 -17.85 7.15 10.97
C PHE A 193 -18.78 6.32 11.85
N GLU A 194 -19.22 5.19 11.31
CA GLU A 194 -19.95 4.16 12.05
C GLU A 194 -19.11 2.88 12.08
N GLY A 195 -18.87 2.38 13.30
CA GLY A 195 -18.15 1.14 13.52
C GLY A 195 -19.03 -0.09 13.30
N PHE A 196 -18.49 -1.10 12.63
CA PHE A 196 -19.08 -2.44 12.53
C PHE A 196 -17.97 -3.49 12.57
N THR A 197 -18.35 -4.74 12.79
CA THR A 197 -17.41 -5.86 12.79
C THR A 197 -17.64 -6.75 11.59
N ASP A 198 -16.56 -7.24 10.99
CA ASP A 198 -16.61 -8.25 9.93
C ASP A 198 -15.56 -9.34 10.17
N GLU A 199 -15.75 -10.51 9.58
CA GLU A 199 -14.80 -11.62 9.67
C GLU A 199 -14.04 -11.79 8.35
N ILE A 200 -12.73 -11.57 8.38
CA ILE A 200 -11.88 -11.72 7.20
C ILE A 200 -10.79 -12.75 7.46
N SER A 201 -10.77 -13.80 6.64
CA SER A 201 -9.79 -14.90 6.77
C SER A 201 -9.77 -15.56 8.17
N GLY A 202 -10.91 -15.59 8.87
CA GLY A 202 -11.03 -16.15 10.22
C GLY A 202 -10.65 -15.20 11.36
N VAL A 203 -10.46 -13.92 11.07
CA VAL A 203 -10.15 -12.88 12.07
C VAL A 203 -11.29 -11.86 12.08
N THR A 204 -11.85 -11.60 13.26
CA THR A 204 -12.83 -10.52 13.45
C THR A 204 -12.12 -9.18 13.51
N LEU A 205 -12.55 -8.24 12.67
CA LEU A 205 -11.98 -6.90 12.56
C LEU A 205 -13.04 -5.85 12.89
N THR A 206 -12.65 -4.84 13.65
CA THR A 206 -13.43 -3.61 13.82
C THR A 206 -13.12 -2.68 12.64
N ILE A 207 -14.15 -2.23 11.95
CA ILE A 207 -14.07 -1.45 10.72
C ILE A 207 -14.96 -0.22 10.86
N TYR A 208 -14.49 0.92 10.34
CA TYR A 208 -15.23 2.17 10.39
C TYR A 208 -15.64 2.60 8.99
N ARG A 209 -16.96 2.68 8.74
CA ARG A 209 -17.52 3.16 7.47
C ARG A 209 -17.81 4.66 7.55
N ARG A 210 -17.31 5.43 6.57
CA ARG A 210 -17.67 6.84 6.43
C ARG A 210 -19.14 6.98 6.01
N GLN A 211 -19.91 7.72 6.80
CA GLN A 211 -21.28 8.09 6.51
C GLN A 211 -21.32 9.19 5.43
N ARG A 212 -22.22 9.05 4.46
CA ARG A 212 -22.49 10.09 3.46
C ARG A 212 -23.39 11.15 4.09
N GLY A 213 -22.86 12.37 4.23
CA GLY A 213 -23.63 13.56 4.64
C GLY A 213 -24.45 14.15 3.50
#